data_AF-A0A524K3Q6-F1
#
_entry.id   AF-A0A524K3Q6-F1
#
_cell.length_a   1.000
_cell.length_b   1.000
_cell.length_c   1.000
_cell.angle_alpha   90.00
_cell.angle_beta   90.00
_cell.angle_gamma   90.00
#
_symmetry.space_group_name_H-M   'P 1'
#
loop_
_entity.id
_entity.type
_entity.pdbx_description
1 polymer ?
#
loop_
_entity_poly.entity_id
_entity_poly.type
_entity_poly.pdbx_seq_one_letter_code
_entity_poly.pdbx_strand_id
1 'polypeptide(L)'
;MKPIKLELTNIGPYVGTVSVDFSVLGDAFLVCGPTGSGKTMLFDAMTYALYGKMPGTRKNLQYAIVSDFVTDADEAGVSFEFGVGAGRWLVTRKPPRTVTKKRGTGTTDRPAEAVLYERKGGAWLPYRDRIGDVDESIEEILGLSADEFTKIVLLPQGEFQRFLEMGTKERADILEKIFPVEMHGAVTELSVRLAADVKSEAKTLDALIDERRAGLGDNPQAQLAELEEAVARARLEEAAASGTLEAAGLEAERARAAETAWAELDEARSRLETLLAGQVEIASLKSRLDRAEAADGIRVELAAEERTLALLAVETGALEETRREAAVIDSREAVIRESGENVAELAGRIIELDRSEGDL
;
A
#
# COMPACT_ATOMS: atom_id res chain seq x y z
N MET A 1 -29.47 -48.63 29.00
CA MET A 1 -28.63 -49.37 29.97
C MET A 1 -29.35 -50.65 30.38
N LYS A 2 -28.63 -51.76 30.60
CA LYS A 2 -29.18 -53.02 31.13
C LYS A 2 -28.40 -53.45 32.38
N PRO A 3 -29.05 -53.63 33.55
CA PRO A 3 -28.38 -54.15 34.74
C PRO A 3 -27.98 -55.61 34.53
N ILE A 4 -26.79 -56.01 35.01
CA ILE A 4 -26.29 -57.39 34.87
C ILE A 4 -26.12 -58.03 36.25
N LYS A 5 -25.39 -57.38 37.16
CA LYS A 5 -25.14 -57.91 38.51
C LYS A 5 -24.98 -56.76 39.50
N LEU A 6 -25.59 -56.87 40.67
CA LEU A 6 -25.38 -55.95 41.79
C LEU A 6 -24.90 -56.74 43.00
N GLU A 7 -23.85 -56.25 43.63
CA GLU A 7 -23.29 -56.83 44.85
C GLU A 7 -23.16 -55.74 45.91
N LEU A 8 -23.77 -56.00 47.06
CA LEU A 8 -23.79 -55.11 48.21
C LEU A 8 -23.04 -55.80 49.34
N THR A 9 -22.11 -55.09 49.99
CA THR A 9 -21.45 -55.57 51.20
C THR A 9 -21.70 -54.59 52.32
N ASN A 10 -22.44 -55.01 53.36
CA ASN A 10 -22.71 -54.21 54.57
C ASN A 10 -23.40 -52.85 54.28
N ILE A 11 -24.48 -52.88 53.49
CA ILE A 11 -25.21 -51.69 53.00
C ILE A 11 -26.65 -51.70 53.51
N GLY A 12 -27.05 -50.65 54.24
CA GLY A 12 -28.39 -50.51 54.80
C GLY A 12 -28.83 -51.74 55.63
N PRO A 13 -29.95 -52.40 55.30
CA PRO A 13 -30.39 -53.61 55.99
C PRO A 13 -29.66 -54.89 55.53
N TYR A 14 -28.80 -54.81 54.51
CA TYR A 14 -28.05 -55.97 54.00
C TYR A 14 -26.71 -56.10 54.73
N VAL A 15 -26.68 -56.95 55.75
CA VAL A 15 -25.46 -57.34 56.48
C VAL A 15 -24.78 -58.51 55.76
N GLY A 16 -23.45 -58.45 55.65
CA GLY A 16 -22.65 -59.36 54.83
C GLY A 16 -22.71 -58.99 53.35
N THR A 17 -22.28 -59.93 52.51
CA THR A 17 -22.28 -59.76 51.05
C THR A 17 -23.53 -60.39 50.45
N VAL A 18 -24.31 -59.58 49.74
CA VAL A 18 -25.51 -59.99 49.01
C VAL A 18 -25.30 -59.70 47.53
N SER A 19 -25.52 -60.70 46.68
CA SER A 19 -25.39 -60.59 45.23
C SER A 19 -26.74 -60.85 44.57
N VAL A 20 -27.13 -59.97 43.64
CA VAL A 20 -28.30 -60.09 42.77
C VAL A 20 -27.81 -60.16 41.34
N ASP A 21 -28.04 -61.31 40.70
CA ASP A 21 -27.76 -61.51 39.28
C ASP A 21 -29.04 -61.21 38.49
N PHE A 22 -29.01 -60.14 37.69
CA PHE A 22 -30.13 -59.76 36.83
C PHE A 22 -30.09 -60.50 35.49
N SER A 23 -28.96 -61.10 35.12
CA SER A 23 -28.82 -61.81 33.83
C SER A 23 -29.63 -63.10 33.76
N VAL A 24 -29.94 -63.69 34.91
CA VAL A 24 -30.81 -64.86 35.04
C VAL A 24 -32.30 -64.49 35.09
N LEU A 25 -32.62 -63.20 35.22
CA LEU A 25 -33.98 -62.68 35.24
C LEU A 25 -34.43 -62.36 33.80
N GLY A 26 -35.72 -62.53 33.53
CA GLY A 26 -36.32 -62.11 32.26
C GLY A 26 -36.42 -60.58 32.14
N ASP A 27 -37.03 -60.11 31.05
CA ASP A 27 -37.17 -58.67 30.78
C ASP A 27 -38.05 -57.93 31.80
N ALA A 28 -38.87 -58.67 32.56
CA ALA A 28 -39.65 -58.17 33.68
C ALA A 28 -39.48 -59.09 34.90
N PHE A 29 -39.32 -58.49 36.07
CA PHE A 29 -39.21 -59.20 37.34
C PHE A 29 -39.86 -58.39 38.47
N LEU A 30 -40.23 -59.07 39.55
CA LEU A 30 -40.85 -58.47 40.72
C LEU A 30 -39.95 -58.65 41.94
N VAL A 31 -39.64 -57.55 42.62
CA VAL A 31 -38.98 -57.58 43.94
C VAL A 31 -40.06 -57.45 45.02
N CYS A 32 -40.39 -58.55 45.68
CA CYS A 32 -41.42 -58.60 46.73
C CYS A 32 -40.83 -58.83 48.13
N GLY A 33 -41.53 -58.37 49.16
CA GLY A 33 -41.13 -58.51 50.57
C GLY A 33 -41.90 -57.55 51.49
N PRO A 34 -41.81 -57.69 52.81
CA PRO A 34 -42.48 -56.79 53.77
C PRO A 34 -41.90 -55.37 53.73
N THR A 35 -42.67 -54.36 54.16
CA THR A 35 -42.16 -52.99 54.32
C THR A 35 -40.93 -52.99 55.25
N GLY A 36 -39.88 -52.27 54.88
CA GLY A 36 -38.62 -52.26 55.62
C GLY A 36 -37.62 -53.37 55.24
N SER A 37 -37.97 -54.30 54.34
CA SER A 37 -37.07 -55.40 53.92
C SER A 37 -35.91 -54.98 53.01
N GLY A 38 -35.64 -53.68 52.84
CA GLY A 38 -34.54 -53.20 52.00
C GLY A 38 -34.79 -53.13 50.50
N LYS A 39 -36.02 -53.38 50.00
CA LYS A 39 -36.33 -53.31 48.56
C LYS A 39 -35.89 -51.99 47.91
N THR A 40 -36.23 -50.87 48.52
CA THR A 40 -35.81 -49.54 48.06
C THR A 40 -34.29 -49.40 48.09
N MET A 41 -33.64 -49.98 49.11
CA MET A 41 -32.20 -49.93 49.29
C MET A 41 -31.44 -50.63 48.14
N LEU A 42 -32.02 -51.67 47.54
CA LEU A 42 -31.43 -52.32 46.37
C LEU A 42 -31.24 -51.33 45.21
N PHE A 43 -32.27 -50.52 44.94
CA PHE A 43 -32.24 -49.52 43.89
C PHE A 43 -31.42 -48.28 44.26
N ASP A 44 -31.44 -47.90 45.54
CA ASP A 44 -30.58 -46.84 46.08
C ASP A 44 -29.10 -47.22 45.91
N ALA A 45 -28.74 -48.48 46.15
CA ALA A 45 -27.38 -48.98 45.97
C ALA A 45 -26.94 -48.97 44.49
N MET A 46 -27.83 -49.29 43.55
CA MET A 46 -27.53 -49.14 42.11
C MET A 46 -27.22 -47.68 41.77
N THR A 47 -28.06 -46.75 42.25
CA THR A 47 -27.87 -45.30 42.02
C THR A 47 -26.56 -44.82 42.66
N TYR A 48 -26.27 -45.26 43.88
CA TYR A 48 -25.03 -44.95 44.57
C TYR A 48 -23.81 -45.51 43.84
N ALA A 49 -23.87 -46.75 43.34
CA ALA A 49 -22.77 -47.35 42.58
C ALA A 49 -22.46 -46.52 41.33
N LEU A 50 -23.49 -46.04 40.63
CA LEU A 50 -23.33 -45.22 39.43
C LEU A 50 -22.82 -43.81 39.77
N TYR A 51 -23.46 -43.08 40.67
CA TYR A 51 -23.24 -41.63 40.82
C TYR A 51 -22.63 -41.20 42.16
N GLY A 52 -22.34 -42.14 43.06
CA GLY A 52 -21.89 -41.84 44.43
C GLY A 52 -22.94 -41.13 45.30
N LYS A 53 -24.17 -41.01 44.82
CA LYS A 53 -25.27 -40.24 45.43
C LYS A 53 -26.51 -41.12 45.60
N MET A 54 -27.29 -40.83 46.62
CA MET A 54 -28.60 -41.46 46.83
C MET A 54 -29.71 -40.72 46.07
N PRO A 55 -30.79 -41.41 45.65
CA PRO A 55 -31.89 -40.79 44.92
C PRO A 55 -32.75 -39.85 45.80
N GLY A 56 -33.33 -38.82 45.17
CA GLY A 56 -34.38 -37.97 45.75
C GLY A 56 -33.94 -37.07 46.92
N THR A 57 -34.76 -36.96 47.97
CA THR A 57 -34.47 -36.16 49.18
C THR A 57 -33.32 -36.71 50.03
N ARG A 58 -32.84 -37.92 49.72
CA ARG A 58 -31.76 -38.60 50.45
C ARG A 58 -30.37 -38.34 49.87
N LYS A 59 -30.23 -37.47 48.86
CA LYS A 59 -28.95 -37.10 48.21
C LYS A 59 -27.81 -36.79 49.20
N ASN A 60 -28.12 -36.15 50.33
CA ASN A 60 -27.15 -35.77 51.36
C ASN A 60 -26.83 -36.88 52.38
N LEU A 61 -27.47 -38.05 52.27
CA LEU A 61 -27.29 -39.20 53.17
C LEU A 61 -26.31 -40.24 52.61
N GLN A 62 -25.44 -39.85 51.67
CA GLN A 62 -24.39 -40.74 51.13
C GLN A 62 -23.49 -41.37 52.22
N TYR A 63 -23.36 -40.71 53.37
CA TYR A 63 -22.63 -41.19 54.55
C TYR A 63 -23.38 -42.25 55.37
N ALA A 64 -24.72 -42.33 55.24
CA ALA A 64 -25.59 -43.24 55.98
C ALA A 64 -25.99 -44.49 55.17
N ILE A 65 -25.28 -44.76 54.07
CA ILE A 65 -25.54 -45.96 53.24
C ILE A 65 -25.02 -47.24 53.90
N VAL A 66 -24.03 -47.13 54.78
CA VAL A 66 -23.42 -48.25 55.51
C VAL A 66 -24.42 -48.80 56.53
N SER A 67 -24.43 -50.12 56.72
CA SER A 67 -25.28 -50.75 57.72
C SER A 67 -24.93 -50.34 59.15
N ASP A 68 -25.93 -50.06 59.99
CA ASP A 68 -25.72 -49.79 61.42
C ASP A 68 -25.35 -51.05 62.23
N PHE A 69 -25.44 -52.23 61.61
CA PHE A 69 -25.18 -53.53 62.26
C PHE A 69 -23.74 -54.02 62.12
N VAL A 70 -22.83 -53.18 61.59
CA VAL A 70 -21.44 -53.57 61.33
C VAL A 70 -20.45 -52.74 62.12
N THR A 71 -19.26 -53.29 62.33
CA THR A 71 -18.18 -52.65 63.07
C THR A 71 -17.25 -51.85 62.16
N ASP A 72 -16.36 -51.07 62.76
CA ASP A 72 -15.30 -50.31 62.06
C ASP A 72 -14.27 -51.20 61.33
N ALA A 73 -14.23 -52.49 61.67
CA ALA A 73 -13.36 -53.47 61.02
C ALA A 73 -13.95 -53.97 59.69
N ASP A 74 -15.27 -53.93 59.54
CA ASP A 74 -15.97 -54.48 58.39
C ASP A 74 -15.86 -53.56 57.17
N GLU A 75 -15.57 -54.13 56.01
CA GLU A 75 -15.63 -53.41 54.74
C GLU A 75 -17.08 -53.15 54.35
N ALA A 76 -17.34 -52.02 53.69
CA ALA A 76 -18.62 -51.71 53.11
C ALA A 76 -18.43 -51.20 51.68
N GLY A 77 -19.33 -51.55 50.79
CA GLY A 77 -19.23 -51.14 49.39
C GLY A 77 -20.32 -51.71 48.50
N VAL A 78 -20.39 -51.16 47.31
CA VAL A 78 -21.31 -51.59 46.25
C VAL A 78 -20.53 -51.82 44.98
N SER A 79 -20.84 -52.90 44.29
CA SER A 79 -20.30 -53.26 42.98
C SER A 79 -21.47 -53.48 42.02
N PHE A 80 -21.46 -52.82 40.87
CA PHE A 80 -22.55 -52.87 39.90
C PHE A 80 -22.02 -53.08 38.48
N GLU A 81 -22.39 -54.22 37.89
CA GLU A 81 -22.16 -54.56 36.48
C GLU A 81 -23.38 -54.17 35.64
N PHE A 82 -23.14 -53.44 34.56
CA PHE A 82 -24.19 -53.01 33.62
C PHE A 82 -23.69 -52.95 32.17
N GLY A 83 -24.63 -53.04 31.23
CA GLY A 83 -24.38 -52.92 29.79
C GLY A 83 -24.95 -51.63 29.20
N VAL A 84 -24.22 -51.03 28.26
CA VAL A 84 -24.66 -49.87 27.47
C VAL A 84 -24.20 -50.05 26.02
N GLY A 85 -25.14 -50.12 25.08
CA GLY A 85 -24.83 -50.48 23.69
C GLY A 85 -24.10 -51.82 23.62
N ALA A 86 -22.92 -51.84 22.99
CA ALA A 86 -22.03 -53.01 22.94
C ALA A 86 -21.06 -53.12 24.14
N GLY A 87 -20.97 -52.09 24.98
CA GLY A 87 -20.04 -52.02 26.11
C GLY A 87 -20.57 -52.71 27.37
N ARG A 88 -19.64 -53.24 28.17
CA ARG A 88 -19.91 -53.73 29.54
C ARG A 88 -19.00 -53.03 30.53
N TRP A 89 -19.61 -52.61 31.63
CA TRP A 89 -18.99 -51.77 32.64
C TRP A 89 -19.21 -52.36 34.01
N LEU A 90 -18.23 -52.20 34.89
CA LEU A 90 -18.29 -52.57 36.29
C LEU A 90 -17.83 -51.38 37.11
N VAL A 91 -18.69 -50.86 37.97
CA VAL A 91 -18.33 -49.79 38.91
C VAL A 91 -18.31 -50.35 40.33
N THR A 92 -17.23 -50.05 41.05
CA THR A 92 -17.09 -50.40 42.47
C THR A 92 -16.92 -49.14 43.29
N ARG A 93 -17.70 -48.97 44.36
CA ARG A 93 -17.59 -47.85 45.28
C ARG A 93 -17.54 -48.27 46.73
N LYS A 94 -16.70 -47.59 47.50
CA LYS A 94 -16.65 -47.68 48.97
C LYS A 94 -17.05 -46.32 49.57
N PRO A 95 -18.04 -46.28 50.48
CA PRO A 95 -18.43 -45.04 51.13
C PRO A 95 -17.37 -44.54 52.11
N PRO A 96 -17.26 -43.21 52.28
CA PRO A 96 -16.37 -42.64 53.28
C PRO A 96 -16.86 -43.02 54.69
N ARG A 97 -15.94 -43.37 55.59
CA ARG A 97 -16.27 -43.76 56.97
C ARG A 97 -15.23 -43.24 57.96
N THR A 98 -15.70 -42.65 59.05
CA THR A 98 -14.86 -42.40 60.23
C THR A 98 -14.80 -43.68 61.05
N VAL A 99 -13.61 -44.24 61.23
CA VAL A 99 -13.37 -45.50 61.96
C VAL A 99 -12.42 -45.29 63.12
N THR A 100 -12.52 -46.14 64.13
CA THR A 100 -11.57 -46.16 65.25
C THR A 100 -10.16 -46.52 64.74
N LYS A 101 -9.14 -45.81 65.25
CA LYS A 101 -7.74 -46.08 64.86
C LYS A 101 -7.34 -47.51 65.26
N LYS A 102 -6.62 -48.21 64.38
CA LYS A 102 -6.03 -49.53 64.68
C LYS A 102 -4.98 -49.46 65.81
N ARG A 103 -4.41 -48.29 66.09
CA ARG A 103 -3.42 -48.03 67.16
C ARG A 103 -3.65 -46.64 67.77
N GLY A 104 -3.66 -46.55 69.11
CA GLY A 104 -3.89 -45.30 69.86
C GLY A 104 -5.37 -45.01 70.13
N THR A 105 -5.64 -43.86 70.76
CA THR A 105 -7.01 -43.37 71.02
C THR A 105 -7.46 -42.41 69.90
N GLY A 106 -8.75 -42.42 69.59
CA GLY A 106 -9.38 -41.55 68.58
C GLY A 106 -9.76 -42.23 67.26
N THR A 107 -10.26 -41.44 66.31
CA THR A 107 -10.81 -41.88 65.03
C THR A 107 -9.92 -41.46 63.84
N THR A 108 -10.09 -42.11 62.70
CA THR A 108 -9.47 -41.79 61.41
C THR A 108 -10.50 -41.89 60.30
N ASP A 109 -10.42 -41.02 59.31
CA ASP A 109 -11.33 -41.05 58.17
C ASP A 109 -10.76 -41.98 57.08
N ARG A 110 -11.58 -42.94 56.67
CA ARG A 110 -11.40 -43.66 55.40
C ARG A 110 -12.11 -42.85 54.32
N PRO A 111 -11.40 -42.34 53.31
CA PRO A 111 -12.03 -41.59 52.23
C PRO A 111 -12.94 -42.51 51.40
N ALA A 112 -13.81 -41.91 50.62
CA ALA A 112 -14.55 -42.64 49.61
C ALA A 112 -13.58 -43.17 48.54
N GLU A 113 -13.91 -44.30 47.94
CA GLU A 113 -13.18 -44.87 46.81
C GLU A 113 -14.15 -45.21 45.68
N ALA A 114 -13.74 -45.02 44.43
CA ALA A 114 -14.51 -45.42 43.27
C ALA A 114 -13.57 -45.88 42.15
N VAL A 115 -13.89 -47.00 41.51
CA VAL A 115 -13.17 -47.49 40.34
C VAL A 115 -14.18 -47.97 39.30
N LEU A 116 -14.01 -47.50 38.07
CA LEU A 116 -14.76 -47.92 36.90
C LEU A 116 -13.88 -48.83 36.05
N TYR A 117 -14.41 -49.98 35.68
CA TYR A 117 -13.77 -50.96 34.81
C TYR A 117 -14.56 -51.12 33.53
N GLU A 118 -13.84 -51.35 32.43
CA GLU A 118 -14.40 -51.69 31.13
C GLU A 118 -14.06 -53.15 30.80
N ARG A 119 -15.01 -53.90 30.26
CA ARG A 119 -14.75 -55.27 29.82
C ARG A 119 -14.16 -55.28 28.41
N LYS A 120 -12.87 -55.63 28.28
CA LYS A 120 -12.16 -55.79 26.99
C LYS A 120 -11.50 -57.14 26.91
N GLY A 121 -11.68 -57.84 25.77
CA GLY A 121 -11.07 -59.16 25.55
C GLY A 121 -11.47 -60.21 26.60
N GLY A 122 -12.65 -60.07 27.22
CA GLY A 122 -13.14 -60.95 28.28
C GLY A 122 -12.68 -60.59 29.70
N ALA A 123 -11.69 -59.71 29.86
CA ALA A 123 -11.17 -59.27 31.16
C ALA A 123 -11.69 -57.88 31.56
N TRP A 124 -11.74 -57.62 32.86
CA TRP A 124 -12.02 -56.29 33.41
C TRP A 124 -10.72 -55.49 33.48
N LEU A 125 -10.66 -54.37 32.77
CA LEU A 125 -9.53 -53.45 32.80
C LEU A 125 -9.95 -52.15 33.49
N PRO A 126 -9.13 -51.59 34.39
CA PRO A 126 -9.43 -50.31 35.01
C PRO A 126 -9.50 -49.22 33.94
N TYR A 127 -10.60 -48.47 33.95
CA TYR A 127 -10.87 -47.37 33.04
C TYR A 127 -10.64 -46.01 33.70
N ARG A 128 -11.16 -45.82 34.93
CA ARG A 128 -10.91 -44.65 35.80
C ARG A 128 -10.91 -45.09 37.28
N ASP A 129 -10.09 -44.47 38.10
CA ASP A 129 -9.90 -44.78 39.52
C ASP A 129 -10.00 -43.56 40.46
N ARG A 130 -10.20 -42.37 39.89
CA ARG A 130 -10.50 -41.13 40.62
C ARG A 130 -11.99 -40.87 40.61
N ILE A 131 -12.57 -40.53 41.77
CA ILE A 131 -14.02 -40.34 41.93
C ILE A 131 -14.60 -39.34 40.90
N GLY A 132 -13.98 -38.18 40.72
CA GLY A 132 -14.44 -37.17 39.76
C GLY A 132 -14.48 -37.72 38.34
N ASP A 133 -13.40 -38.35 37.89
CA ASP A 133 -13.28 -38.91 36.55
C ASP A 133 -14.23 -40.12 36.35
N VAL A 134 -14.51 -40.90 37.40
CA VAL A 134 -15.50 -41.97 37.40
C VAL A 134 -16.92 -41.40 37.26
N ASP A 135 -17.25 -40.35 38.01
CA ASP A 135 -18.55 -39.68 37.94
C ASP A 135 -18.80 -39.10 36.53
N GLU A 136 -17.83 -38.35 36.00
CA GLU A 136 -17.87 -37.78 34.65
C GLU A 136 -18.00 -38.87 33.58
N SER A 137 -17.20 -39.93 33.66
CA SER A 137 -17.28 -41.04 32.71
C SER A 137 -18.64 -41.74 32.76
N ILE A 138 -19.26 -41.89 33.93
CA ILE A 138 -20.58 -42.51 34.05
C ILE A 138 -21.66 -41.61 33.45
N GLU A 139 -21.59 -40.30 33.66
CA GLU A 139 -22.50 -39.33 33.02
C GLU A 139 -22.35 -39.36 31.49
N GLU A 140 -21.12 -39.44 30.96
CA GLU A 140 -20.86 -39.58 29.52
C GLU A 140 -21.38 -40.90 28.95
N ILE A 141 -21.10 -42.02 29.62
CA ILE A 141 -21.49 -43.37 29.16
C ILE A 141 -23.02 -43.53 29.16
N LEU A 142 -23.70 -43.01 30.19
CA LEU A 142 -25.15 -43.13 30.32
C LEU A 142 -25.92 -42.01 29.62
N GLY A 143 -25.28 -40.86 29.36
CA GLY A 143 -25.91 -39.65 28.84
C GLY A 143 -26.89 -39.00 29.81
N LEU A 144 -26.85 -39.37 31.10
CA LEU A 144 -27.81 -38.95 32.12
C LEU A 144 -27.07 -38.60 33.41
N SER A 145 -27.41 -37.44 33.98
CA SER A 145 -27.00 -37.10 35.35
C SER A 145 -27.72 -37.97 36.39
N ALA A 146 -27.23 -37.96 37.63
CA ALA A 146 -27.85 -38.69 38.74
C ALA A 146 -29.35 -38.36 38.90
N ASP A 147 -29.70 -37.08 38.78
CA ASP A 147 -31.07 -36.61 38.97
C ASP A 147 -31.98 -37.12 37.86
N GLU A 148 -31.52 -37.07 36.62
CA GLU A 148 -32.23 -37.59 35.45
C GLU A 148 -32.41 -39.11 35.50
N PHE A 149 -31.36 -39.84 35.88
CA PHE A 149 -31.43 -41.29 36.04
C PHE A 149 -32.54 -41.70 37.01
N THR A 150 -32.69 -40.96 38.12
CA THR A 150 -33.74 -41.19 39.14
C THR A 150 -35.12 -40.64 38.78
N LYS A 151 -35.24 -39.94 37.66
CA LYS A 151 -36.53 -39.48 37.11
C LYS A 151 -36.98 -40.34 35.92
N ILE A 152 -36.05 -41.01 35.23
CA ILE A 152 -36.31 -41.68 33.94
C ILE A 152 -36.16 -43.21 34.04
N VAL A 153 -35.08 -43.68 34.65
CA VAL A 153 -34.71 -45.12 34.65
C VAL A 153 -35.19 -45.80 35.92
N LEU A 154 -34.93 -45.16 37.06
CA LEU A 154 -35.44 -45.60 38.35
C LEU A 154 -36.54 -44.62 38.73
N LEU A 155 -37.79 -45.08 38.91
CA LEU A 155 -38.90 -44.25 39.38
C LEU A 155 -39.20 -44.55 40.85
N PRO A 156 -38.68 -43.75 41.81
CA PRO A 156 -39.02 -43.92 43.22
C PRO A 156 -40.52 -43.77 43.45
N GLN A 157 -41.00 -44.42 44.50
CA GLN A 157 -42.39 -44.32 44.92
C GLN A 157 -42.79 -42.84 45.15
N GLY A 158 -43.81 -42.35 44.43
CA GLY A 158 -44.31 -40.97 44.51
C GLY A 158 -43.65 -39.96 43.56
N GLU A 159 -42.47 -40.25 43.00
CA GLU A 159 -41.79 -39.32 42.08
C GLU A 159 -42.39 -39.34 40.66
N PHE A 160 -43.05 -40.43 40.26
CA PHE A 160 -43.80 -40.46 38.99
C PHE A 160 -44.97 -39.46 38.98
N GLN A 161 -45.68 -39.32 40.11
CA GLN A 161 -46.74 -38.33 40.25
C GLN A 161 -46.16 -36.91 40.17
N ARG A 162 -45.03 -36.65 40.82
CA ARG A 162 -44.31 -35.36 40.70
C ARG A 162 -43.94 -35.06 39.26
N PHE A 163 -43.44 -36.04 38.50
CA PHE A 163 -43.15 -35.86 37.07
C PHE A 163 -44.40 -35.46 36.25
N LEU A 164 -45.58 -36.04 36.55
CA LEU A 164 -46.84 -35.64 35.92
C LEU A 164 -47.33 -34.26 36.36
N GLU A 165 -46.98 -33.82 37.57
CA GLU A 165 -47.32 -32.51 38.13
C GLU A 165 -46.31 -31.40 37.78
N MET A 166 -45.10 -31.76 37.32
CA MET A 166 -44.07 -30.80 36.88
C MET A 166 -44.61 -29.86 35.81
N GLY A 167 -44.22 -28.58 35.91
CA GLY A 167 -44.56 -27.56 34.94
C GLY A 167 -43.99 -27.87 33.56
N THR A 168 -44.60 -27.31 32.51
CA THR A 168 -44.25 -27.58 31.11
C THR A 168 -42.77 -27.41 30.80
N LYS A 169 -42.11 -26.41 31.40
CA LYS A 169 -40.68 -26.14 31.20
C LYS A 169 -39.78 -27.23 31.81
N GLU A 170 -39.99 -27.57 33.08
CA GLU A 170 -39.19 -28.59 33.78
C GLU A 170 -39.35 -29.97 33.12
N ARG A 171 -40.56 -30.28 32.64
CA ARG A 171 -40.80 -31.51 31.86
C ARG A 171 -40.08 -31.49 30.51
N ALA A 172 -40.12 -30.36 29.81
CA ALA A 172 -39.44 -30.20 28.51
C ALA A 172 -37.93 -30.41 28.65
N ASP A 173 -37.29 -29.81 29.66
CA ASP A 173 -35.85 -29.94 29.91
C ASP A 173 -35.43 -31.41 30.14
N ILE A 174 -36.25 -32.20 30.84
CA ILE A 174 -36.01 -33.64 31.06
C ILE A 174 -36.17 -34.43 29.76
N LEU A 175 -37.21 -34.15 28.98
CA LEU A 175 -37.46 -34.83 27.71
C LEU A 175 -36.41 -34.49 26.65
N GLU A 176 -35.90 -33.25 26.63
CA GLU A 176 -34.87 -32.78 25.71
C GLU A 176 -33.55 -33.55 25.85
N LYS A 177 -33.29 -34.16 27.02
CA LYS A 177 -32.10 -35.00 27.25
C LYS A 177 -32.32 -36.48 26.93
N ILE A 178 -33.58 -36.94 26.92
CA ILE A 178 -33.93 -38.32 26.54
C ILE A 178 -33.94 -38.47 25.02
N PHE A 179 -34.42 -37.44 24.34
CA PHE A 179 -34.51 -37.40 22.89
C PHE A 179 -33.34 -36.58 22.33
N PRO A 180 -32.69 -37.00 21.24
CA PRO A 180 -31.59 -36.26 20.63
C PRO A 180 -32.13 -35.03 19.90
N VAL A 181 -32.53 -34.01 20.65
CA VAL A 181 -33.12 -32.77 20.14
C VAL A 181 -32.21 -31.55 20.37
N GLU A 182 -30.98 -31.75 20.86
CA GLU A 182 -30.04 -30.64 21.13
C GLU A 182 -29.73 -29.84 19.85
N MET A 183 -29.74 -30.51 18.69
CA MET A 183 -29.60 -29.86 17.38
C MET A 183 -30.69 -28.81 17.14
N HIS A 184 -31.93 -29.07 17.56
CA HIS A 184 -33.04 -28.13 17.37
C HIS A 184 -32.93 -26.92 18.29
N GLY A 185 -32.45 -27.11 19.53
CA GLY A 185 -32.10 -26.03 20.44
C GLY A 185 -31.02 -25.12 19.85
N ALA A 186 -29.93 -25.69 19.36
CA ALA A 186 -28.84 -24.95 18.74
C ALA A 186 -29.28 -24.15 17.49
N VAL A 187 -30.10 -24.74 16.62
CA VAL A 187 -30.67 -24.05 15.44
C VAL A 187 -31.57 -22.89 15.85
N THR A 188 -32.40 -23.07 16.89
CA THR A 188 -33.28 -22.02 17.40
C THR A 188 -32.45 -20.85 17.95
N GLU A 189 -31.41 -21.14 18.73
CA GLU A 189 -30.54 -20.12 19.31
C GLU A 189 -29.76 -19.34 18.24
N LEU A 190 -29.24 -20.04 17.22
CA LEU A 190 -28.62 -19.41 16.06
C LEU A 190 -29.60 -18.51 15.29
N SER A 191 -30.84 -18.96 15.12
CA SER A 191 -31.88 -18.18 14.43
C SER A 191 -32.25 -16.91 15.18
N VAL A 192 -32.34 -16.98 16.52
CA VAL A 192 -32.59 -15.81 17.38
C VAL A 192 -31.42 -14.83 17.31
N ARG A 193 -30.18 -15.32 17.36
CA ARG A 193 -28.98 -14.48 17.21
C ARG A 193 -28.95 -13.75 15.87
N LEU A 194 -29.11 -14.49 14.76
CA LEU A 194 -29.12 -13.91 13.42
C LEU A 194 -30.23 -12.87 13.26
N ALA A 195 -31.44 -13.14 13.78
CA ALA A 195 -32.55 -12.19 13.75
C ALA A 195 -32.25 -10.91 14.56
N ALA A 196 -31.56 -11.02 15.69
CA ALA A 196 -31.14 -9.88 16.48
C ALA A 196 -30.09 -9.02 15.76
N ASP A 197 -29.11 -9.66 15.11
CA ASP A 197 -28.08 -8.98 14.33
C ASP A 197 -28.67 -8.20 13.15
N VAL A 198 -29.52 -8.87 12.35
CA VAL A 198 -30.23 -8.23 11.23
C VAL A 198 -31.10 -7.07 11.69
N LYS A 199 -31.79 -7.21 12.84
CA LYS A 199 -32.60 -6.14 13.42
C LYS A 199 -31.76 -4.95 13.89
N SER A 200 -30.56 -5.22 14.43
CA SER A 200 -29.62 -4.17 14.83
C SER A 200 -29.13 -3.39 13.61
N GLU A 201 -28.72 -4.11 12.57
CA GLU A 201 -28.24 -3.51 11.32
C GLU A 201 -29.32 -2.69 10.62
N ALA A 202 -30.55 -3.20 10.56
CA ALA A 202 -31.71 -2.47 10.04
C ALA A 202 -31.94 -1.16 10.81
N LYS A 203 -31.87 -1.16 12.15
CA LYS A 203 -31.99 0.06 12.95
C LYS A 203 -30.89 1.06 12.66
N THR A 204 -29.65 0.60 12.46
CA THR A 204 -28.53 1.49 12.11
C THR A 204 -28.74 2.11 10.73
N LEU A 205 -29.21 1.33 9.76
CA LEU A 205 -29.54 1.81 8.42
C LEU A 205 -30.71 2.78 8.43
N ASP A 206 -31.77 2.52 9.19
CA ASP A 206 -32.90 3.43 9.35
C ASP A 206 -32.43 4.77 9.96
N ALA A 207 -31.59 4.73 11.00
CA ALA A 207 -31.03 5.94 11.60
C ALA A 207 -30.16 6.74 10.61
N LEU A 208 -29.36 6.06 9.78
CA LEU A 208 -28.58 6.70 8.70
C LEU A 208 -29.49 7.31 7.63
N ILE A 209 -30.58 6.64 7.26
CA ILE A 209 -31.57 7.16 6.31
C ILE A 209 -32.24 8.41 6.87
N ASP A 210 -32.65 8.39 8.14
CA ASP A 210 -33.27 9.52 8.81
C ASP A 210 -32.31 10.72 8.95
N GLU A 211 -31.05 10.48 9.31
CA GLU A 211 -30.00 11.51 9.34
C GLU A 211 -29.80 12.14 7.96
N ARG A 212 -29.72 11.32 6.90
CA ARG A 212 -29.59 11.79 5.52
C ARG A 212 -30.82 12.58 5.07
N ARG A 213 -32.03 12.13 5.42
CA ARG A 213 -33.28 12.87 5.12
C ARG A 213 -33.34 14.21 5.86
N ALA A 214 -32.99 14.24 7.14
CA ALA A 214 -32.96 15.47 7.93
C ALA A 214 -31.97 16.49 7.35
N GLY A 215 -30.82 16.03 6.84
CA GLY A 215 -29.82 16.88 6.18
C GLY A 215 -30.25 17.43 4.81
N LEU A 216 -31.26 16.84 4.15
CA LEU A 216 -31.73 17.26 2.82
C LEU A 216 -32.85 18.32 2.87
N GLY A 217 -33.31 18.72 4.05
CA GLY A 217 -34.35 19.74 4.24
C GLY A 217 -35.72 19.37 3.62
N ASP A 218 -36.64 20.34 3.55
CA ASP A 218 -38.02 20.14 3.08
C ASP A 218 -38.14 19.89 1.56
N ASN A 219 -37.08 20.11 0.77
CA ASN A 219 -37.09 19.85 -0.68
C ASN A 219 -35.68 19.55 -1.25
N PRO A 220 -35.23 18.28 -1.17
CA PRO A 220 -33.91 17.83 -1.65
C PRO A 220 -33.67 18.14 -3.13
N GLN A 221 -34.71 18.01 -3.97
CA GLN A 221 -34.61 18.26 -5.40
C GLN A 221 -34.41 19.75 -5.73
N ALA A 222 -35.02 20.65 -4.96
CA ALA A 222 -34.83 22.09 -5.14
C ALA A 222 -33.42 22.54 -4.76
N GLN A 223 -32.87 22.02 -3.65
CA GLN A 223 -31.51 22.32 -3.22
C GLN A 223 -30.46 21.78 -4.22
N LEU A 224 -30.68 20.59 -4.78
CA LEU A 224 -29.81 20.04 -5.80
C LEU A 224 -29.82 20.89 -7.07
N ALA A 225 -31.01 21.32 -7.53
CA ALA A 225 -31.13 22.20 -8.70
C ALA A 225 -30.44 23.56 -8.48
N GLU A 226 -30.56 24.14 -7.29
CA GLU A 226 -29.93 25.41 -6.93
C GLU A 226 -28.39 25.29 -6.88
N LEU A 227 -27.88 24.18 -6.36
CA LEU A 227 -26.45 23.85 -6.37
C LEU A 227 -25.92 23.60 -7.80
N GLU A 228 -26.67 22.88 -8.63
CA GLU A 228 -26.32 22.65 -10.04
C GLU A 228 -26.25 23.97 -10.82
N GLU A 229 -27.19 24.88 -10.60
CA GLU A 229 -27.20 26.21 -11.21
C GLU A 229 -26.05 27.10 -10.69
N ALA A 230 -25.71 27.02 -9.40
CA ALA A 230 -24.56 27.71 -8.84
C ALA A 230 -23.23 27.18 -9.42
N VAL A 231 -23.08 25.87 -9.57
CA VAL A 231 -21.90 25.25 -10.21
C VAL A 231 -21.81 25.61 -11.68
N ALA A 232 -22.93 25.64 -12.41
CA ALA A 232 -22.97 26.05 -13.81
C ALA A 232 -22.53 27.51 -13.98
N ARG A 233 -22.98 28.42 -13.10
CA ARG A 233 -22.52 29.82 -13.08
C ARG A 233 -21.04 29.94 -12.78
N ALA A 234 -20.55 29.24 -11.75
CA ALA A 234 -19.13 29.27 -11.38
C ALA A 234 -18.23 28.77 -12.53
N ARG A 235 -18.64 27.73 -13.26
CA ARG A 235 -17.90 27.24 -14.45
C ARG A 235 -17.87 28.24 -15.61
N LEU A 236 -18.96 28.98 -15.83
CA LEU A 236 -18.99 30.04 -16.82
C LEU A 236 -18.06 31.20 -16.45
N GLU A 237 -18.03 31.59 -15.18
CA GLU A 237 -17.12 32.62 -14.66
C GLU A 237 -15.66 32.18 -14.75
N GLU A 238 -15.34 30.93 -14.40
CA GLU A 238 -14.00 30.35 -14.56
C GLU A 238 -13.54 30.33 -16.02
N ALA A 239 -14.41 29.89 -16.95
CA ALA A 239 -14.10 29.89 -18.38
C ALA A 239 -13.86 31.30 -18.93
N ALA A 240 -14.67 32.28 -18.50
CA ALA A 240 -14.48 33.68 -18.88
C ALA A 240 -13.16 34.25 -18.32
N ALA A 241 -12.81 33.94 -17.07
CA ALA A 241 -11.56 34.34 -16.45
C ALA A 241 -10.33 33.68 -17.11
N SER A 242 -10.44 32.41 -17.51
CA SER A 242 -9.39 31.72 -18.26
C SER A 242 -9.18 32.38 -19.63
N GLY A 243 -10.25 32.72 -20.34
CA GLY A 243 -10.17 33.39 -21.63
C GLY A 243 -9.55 34.79 -21.57
N THR A 244 -9.84 35.57 -20.51
CA THR A 244 -9.20 36.88 -20.32
C THR A 244 -7.70 36.75 -19.98
N LEU A 245 -7.32 35.72 -19.22
CA LEU A 245 -5.93 35.46 -18.88
C LEU A 245 -5.10 35.00 -20.10
N GLU A 246 -5.65 34.16 -20.97
CA GLU A 246 -5.04 33.79 -22.24
C GLU A 246 -4.85 35.00 -23.17
N ALA A 247 -5.87 35.85 -23.30
CA ALA A 247 -5.78 37.06 -24.10
C ALA A 247 -4.71 38.03 -23.57
N ALA A 248 -4.64 38.20 -22.24
CA ALA A 248 -3.60 39.00 -21.61
C ALA A 248 -2.19 38.40 -21.81
N GLY A 249 -2.06 37.07 -21.79
CA GLY A 249 -0.82 36.36 -22.07
C GLY A 249 -0.31 36.62 -23.50
N LEU A 250 -1.20 36.52 -24.49
CA LEU A 250 -0.85 36.79 -25.89
C LEU A 250 -0.41 38.23 -26.10
N GLU A 251 -1.07 39.19 -25.45
CA GLU A 251 -0.70 40.60 -25.54
C GLU A 251 0.66 40.88 -24.87
N ALA A 252 0.95 40.22 -23.74
CA ALA A 252 2.26 40.29 -23.10
C ALA A 252 3.39 39.71 -23.99
N GLU A 253 3.13 38.61 -24.70
CA GLU A 253 4.09 38.06 -25.67
C GLU A 253 4.34 39.01 -26.84
N ARG A 254 3.28 39.63 -27.38
CA ARG A 254 3.42 40.67 -28.42
C ARG A 254 4.24 41.86 -27.95
N ALA A 255 4.01 42.32 -26.72
CA ALA A 255 4.78 43.41 -26.13
C ALA A 255 6.27 43.05 -26.00
N ARG A 256 6.59 41.83 -25.54
CA ARG A 256 7.99 41.34 -25.47
C ARG A 256 8.62 41.23 -26.86
N ALA A 257 7.91 40.70 -27.84
CA ALA A 257 8.39 40.61 -29.22
C ALA A 257 8.66 42.00 -29.83
N ALA A 258 7.80 42.98 -29.53
CA ALA A 258 8.00 44.36 -29.94
C ALA A 258 9.25 44.96 -29.27
N GLU A 259 9.45 44.73 -27.96
CA GLU A 259 10.64 45.18 -27.23
C GLU A 259 11.93 44.61 -27.84
N THR A 260 11.96 43.31 -28.16
CA THR A 260 13.11 42.69 -28.84
C THR A 260 13.36 43.28 -30.22
N ALA A 261 12.30 43.52 -31.01
CA ALA A 261 12.42 44.11 -32.34
C ALA A 261 12.94 45.56 -32.28
N TRP A 262 12.54 46.33 -31.27
CA TRP A 262 13.08 47.67 -31.03
C TRP A 262 14.57 47.65 -30.67
N ALA A 263 15.00 46.70 -29.84
CA ALA A 263 16.42 46.53 -29.51
C ALA A 263 17.26 46.13 -30.74
N GLU A 264 16.77 45.21 -31.58
CA GLU A 264 17.42 44.83 -32.83
C GLU A 264 17.51 46.01 -33.82
N LEU A 265 16.46 46.82 -33.91
CA LEU A 265 16.46 48.02 -34.74
C LEU A 265 17.48 49.04 -34.27
N ASP A 266 17.60 49.25 -32.95
CA ASP A 266 18.56 50.19 -32.37
C ASP A 266 20.01 49.71 -32.62
N GLU A 267 20.26 48.42 -32.44
CA GLU A 267 21.57 47.83 -32.77
C GLU A 267 21.89 47.96 -34.27
N ALA A 268 20.91 47.70 -35.15
CA ALA A 268 21.08 47.86 -36.58
C ALA A 268 21.36 49.32 -36.98
N ARG A 269 20.71 50.29 -36.31
CA ARG A 269 20.98 51.73 -36.50
C ARG A 269 22.40 52.09 -36.07
N SER A 270 22.84 51.64 -34.90
CA SER A 270 24.20 51.89 -34.41
C SER A 270 25.27 51.29 -35.34
N ARG A 271 25.03 50.07 -35.85
CA ARG A 271 25.89 49.46 -36.88
C ARG A 271 25.93 50.28 -38.16
N LEU A 272 24.79 50.78 -38.63
CA LEU A 272 24.71 51.63 -39.81
C LEU A 272 25.50 52.94 -39.62
N GLU A 273 25.36 53.60 -38.48
CA GLU A 273 26.15 54.81 -38.16
C GLU A 273 27.65 54.54 -38.17
N THR A 274 28.07 53.40 -37.61
CA THR A 274 29.48 52.97 -37.61
C THR A 274 30.00 52.73 -39.04
N LEU A 275 29.20 52.09 -39.90
CA LEU A 275 29.55 51.87 -41.31
C LEU A 275 29.64 53.18 -42.10
N LEU A 276 28.72 54.12 -41.88
CA LEU A 276 28.74 55.44 -42.51
C LEU A 276 29.96 56.25 -42.06
N ALA A 277 30.31 56.22 -40.77
CA ALA A 277 31.55 56.82 -40.28
C ALA A 277 32.78 56.19 -40.95
N GLY A 278 32.80 54.86 -41.10
CA GLY A 278 33.84 54.14 -41.83
C GLY A 278 33.93 54.53 -43.31
N GLN A 279 32.81 54.83 -43.99
CA GLN A 279 32.85 55.33 -45.38
C GLN A 279 33.55 56.68 -45.50
N VAL A 280 33.37 57.58 -44.54
CA VAL A 280 34.07 58.88 -44.51
C VAL A 280 35.58 58.65 -44.34
N GLU A 281 35.96 57.72 -43.49
CA GLU A 281 37.37 57.36 -43.28
C GLU A 281 37.99 56.71 -44.53
N ILE A 282 37.28 55.78 -45.17
CA ILE A 282 37.68 55.18 -46.44
C ILE A 282 37.81 56.23 -47.54
N ALA A 283 36.88 57.18 -47.66
CA ALA A 283 36.95 58.26 -48.63
C ALA A 283 38.15 59.19 -48.39
N SER A 284 38.45 59.49 -47.11
CA SER A 284 39.65 60.24 -46.71
C SER A 284 40.93 59.49 -47.07
N LEU A 285 41.00 58.19 -46.77
CA LEU A 285 42.14 57.33 -47.13
C LEU A 285 42.31 57.23 -48.65
N LYS A 286 41.21 57.11 -49.41
CA LYS A 286 41.24 57.11 -50.88
C LYS A 286 41.75 58.45 -51.43
N SER A 287 41.27 59.59 -50.92
CA SER A 287 41.79 60.90 -51.32
C SER A 287 43.27 61.10 -50.95
N ARG A 288 43.75 60.52 -49.84
CA ARG A 288 45.18 60.49 -49.50
C ARG A 288 45.97 59.63 -50.48
N LEU A 289 45.43 58.48 -50.88
CA LEU A 289 46.04 57.60 -51.89
C LEU A 289 46.10 58.28 -53.25
N ASP A 290 45.00 58.85 -53.74
CA ASP A 290 44.93 59.57 -55.02
C ASP A 290 45.95 60.72 -55.06
N ARG A 291 46.13 61.46 -53.95
CA ARG A 291 47.16 62.49 -53.82
C ARG A 291 48.58 61.93 -53.84
N ALA A 292 48.81 60.77 -53.23
CA ALA A 292 50.11 60.11 -53.26
C ALA A 292 50.45 59.60 -54.67
N GLU A 293 49.48 59.02 -55.38
CA GLU A 293 49.62 58.57 -56.77
C GLU A 293 49.85 59.76 -57.73
N ALA A 294 49.12 60.87 -57.56
CA ALA A 294 49.35 62.08 -58.35
C ALA A 294 50.74 62.69 -58.11
N ALA A 295 51.23 62.69 -56.87
CA ALA A 295 52.57 63.15 -56.55
C ALA A 295 53.66 62.24 -57.18
N ASP A 296 53.43 60.94 -57.25
CA ASP A 296 54.32 60.01 -57.94
C ASP A 296 54.31 60.25 -59.47
N GLY A 297 53.14 60.50 -60.05
CA GLY A 297 52.99 60.89 -61.46
C GLY A 297 53.76 62.17 -61.83
N ILE A 298 53.64 63.23 -61.01
CA ILE A 298 54.41 64.47 -61.19
C ILE A 298 55.92 64.20 -61.08
N ARG A 299 56.34 63.30 -60.19
CA ARG A 299 57.75 62.88 -60.08
C ARG A 299 58.27 62.27 -61.38
N VAL A 300 57.44 61.48 -62.07
CA VAL A 300 57.78 60.88 -63.36
C VAL A 300 57.86 61.92 -64.47
N GLU A 301 56.92 62.87 -64.54
CA GLU A 301 56.94 63.95 -65.53
C GLU A 301 58.13 64.91 -65.32
N LEU A 302 58.43 65.30 -64.08
CA LEU A 302 59.58 66.16 -63.78
C LEU A 302 60.90 65.49 -64.22
N ALA A 303 61.05 64.19 -63.99
CA ALA A 303 62.22 63.44 -64.44
C ALA A 303 62.33 63.36 -65.98
N ALA A 304 61.20 63.39 -66.70
CA ALA A 304 61.17 63.46 -68.16
C ALA A 304 61.51 64.87 -68.68
N GLU A 305 61.03 65.91 -67.99
CA GLU A 305 61.31 67.30 -68.33
C GLU A 305 62.78 67.66 -68.08
N GLU A 306 63.36 67.20 -66.97
CA GLU A 306 64.80 67.30 -66.68
C GLU A 306 65.66 66.65 -67.77
N ARG A 307 65.24 65.48 -68.30
CA ARG A 307 65.91 64.84 -69.45
C ARG A 307 65.81 65.67 -70.73
N THR A 308 64.66 66.28 -70.97
CA THR A 308 64.42 67.10 -72.18
C THR A 308 65.22 68.39 -72.12
N LEU A 309 65.27 69.04 -70.96
CA LEU A 309 66.14 70.19 -70.69
C LEU A 309 67.62 69.84 -70.88
N ALA A 310 68.06 68.67 -70.42
CA ALA A 310 69.42 68.20 -70.64
C ALA A 310 69.74 68.02 -72.13
N LEU A 311 68.80 67.48 -72.93
CA LEU A 311 68.96 67.34 -74.38
C LEU A 311 69.00 68.70 -75.09
N LEU A 312 68.10 69.61 -74.73
CA LEU A 312 68.07 70.97 -75.29
C LEU A 312 69.36 71.74 -74.97
N ALA A 313 69.94 71.56 -73.78
CA ALA A 313 71.22 72.17 -73.43
C ALA A 313 72.38 71.66 -74.30
N VAL A 314 72.34 70.38 -74.72
CA VAL A 314 73.31 69.82 -75.66
C VAL A 314 73.11 70.41 -77.06
N GLU A 315 71.87 70.52 -77.54
CA GLU A 315 71.57 71.11 -78.85
C GLU A 315 71.93 72.59 -78.92
N THR A 316 71.61 73.39 -77.89
CA THR A 316 71.98 74.81 -77.87
C THR A 316 73.49 74.99 -77.84
N GLY A 317 74.23 74.13 -77.13
CA GLY A 317 75.69 74.10 -77.18
C GLY A 317 76.23 73.85 -78.59
N ALA A 318 75.68 72.86 -79.30
CA ALA A 318 76.06 72.55 -80.68
C ALA A 318 75.73 73.70 -81.65
N LEU A 319 74.62 74.41 -81.41
CA LEU A 319 74.16 75.53 -82.23
C LEU A 319 75.02 76.79 -82.03
N GLU A 320 75.50 77.03 -80.79
CA GLU A 320 76.48 78.07 -80.52
C GLU A 320 77.84 77.77 -81.15
N GLU A 321 78.25 76.50 -81.17
CA GLU A 321 79.50 76.06 -81.81
C GLU A 321 79.44 76.27 -83.33
N THR A 322 78.37 75.84 -83.98
CA THR A 322 78.15 76.11 -85.41
C THR A 322 78.03 77.59 -85.73
N ARG A 323 77.41 78.40 -84.85
CA ARG A 323 77.42 79.88 -85.01
C ARG A 323 78.82 80.47 -84.94
N ARG A 324 79.69 79.97 -84.05
CA ARG A 324 81.09 80.41 -83.98
C ARG A 324 81.84 80.03 -85.26
N GLU A 325 81.64 78.83 -85.78
CA GLU A 325 82.23 78.40 -87.05
C GLU A 325 81.76 79.26 -88.23
N ALA A 326 80.46 79.55 -88.32
CA ALA A 326 79.91 80.43 -89.36
C ALA A 326 80.48 81.85 -89.29
N ALA A 327 80.62 82.43 -88.09
CA ALA A 327 81.22 83.76 -87.92
C ALA A 327 82.70 83.80 -88.36
N VAL A 328 83.44 82.70 -88.18
CA VAL A 328 84.82 82.58 -88.69
C VAL A 328 84.82 82.53 -90.22
N ILE A 329 83.89 81.81 -90.85
CA ILE A 329 83.74 81.76 -92.31
C ILE A 329 83.40 83.15 -92.88
N ASP A 330 82.41 83.84 -92.32
CA ASP A 330 82.01 85.19 -92.76
C ASP A 330 83.19 86.18 -92.70
N SER A 331 84.01 86.10 -91.64
CA SER A 331 85.21 86.93 -91.52
C SER A 331 86.25 86.64 -92.61
N ARG A 332 86.38 85.38 -93.04
CA ARG A 332 87.28 84.98 -94.13
C ARG A 332 86.75 85.43 -95.49
N GLU A 333 85.45 85.32 -95.72
CA GLU A 333 84.83 85.81 -96.96
C GLU A 333 84.98 87.33 -97.11
N ALA A 334 84.85 88.09 -96.02
CA ALA A 334 85.05 89.53 -96.03
C ALA A 334 86.48 89.92 -96.50
N VAL A 335 87.50 89.22 -96.00
CA VAL A 335 88.90 89.44 -96.40
C VAL A 335 89.15 89.08 -97.88
N ILE A 336 88.53 88.00 -98.38
CA ILE A 336 88.65 87.60 -99.79
C ILE A 336 88.01 88.65 -100.71
N ARG A 337 86.87 89.22 -100.33
CA ARG A 337 86.17 90.24 -101.11
C ARG A 337 86.98 91.53 -101.24
N GLU A 338 87.54 92.02 -100.15
CA GLU A 338 88.42 93.19 -100.12
C GLU A 338 89.68 92.97 -100.97
N SER A 339 90.21 91.74 -100.98
CA SER A 339 91.33 91.35 -101.84
C SER A 339 90.94 91.38 -103.33
N GLY A 340 89.72 90.92 -103.67
CA GLY A 340 89.20 90.90 -105.04
C GLY A 340 88.91 92.29 -105.61
N GLU A 341 88.40 93.22 -104.78
CA GLU A 341 88.17 94.61 -105.16
C GLU A 341 89.48 95.36 -105.46
N ASN A 342 90.53 95.14 -104.67
CA ASN A 342 91.86 95.70 -104.94
C ASN A 342 92.48 95.20 -106.27
N VAL A 343 92.23 93.95 -106.65
CA VAL A 343 92.70 93.40 -107.94
C VAL A 343 91.92 94.00 -109.12
N ALA A 344 90.62 94.20 -108.96
CA ALA A 344 89.77 94.83 -109.97
C ALA A 344 90.14 96.31 -110.21
N GLU A 345 90.49 97.05 -109.16
CA GLU A 345 90.94 98.45 -109.27
C GLU A 345 92.28 98.58 -110.03
N LEU A 346 93.22 97.66 -109.80
CA LEU A 346 94.49 97.60 -110.53
C LEU A 346 94.30 97.23 -112.02
N ALA A 347 93.37 96.32 -112.33
CA ALA A 347 93.06 95.94 -113.70
C ALA A 347 92.40 97.08 -114.49
N GLY A 348 91.55 97.90 -113.85
CA GLY A 348 90.92 99.07 -114.46
C GLY A 348 91.92 100.15 -114.87
N ARG A 349 92.93 100.43 -114.02
CA ARG A 349 94.00 101.39 -114.31
C ARG A 349 94.90 101.01 -115.50
N ILE A 350 95.04 99.72 -115.78
CA ILE A 350 95.82 99.23 -116.93
C ILE A 350 95.05 99.45 -118.24
N ILE A 351 93.71 99.35 -118.22
CA ILE A 351 92.85 99.49 -119.41
C ILE A 351 92.67 100.97 -119.80
N GLU A 352 92.72 101.92 -118.85
CA GLU A 352 92.70 103.37 -119.15
C GLU A 352 93.98 103.89 -119.83
N LEU A 353 95.12 103.20 -119.68
CA LEU A 353 96.40 103.55 -120.32
C LEU A 353 96.49 103.09 -121.79
N ASP A 354 95.71 102.08 -122.19
CA ASP A 354 95.84 101.43 -123.52
C ASP A 354 94.94 102.06 -124.60
N ARG A 355 93.99 102.94 -124.22
CA ARG A 355 93.15 103.68 -125.18
C ARG A 355 93.64 105.10 -125.50
N SER A 356 94.64 105.62 -124.78
CA SER A 356 95.22 106.95 -125.03
C SER A 356 96.32 106.99 -126.11
N GLU A 357 96.54 105.92 -126.89
CA GLU A 357 97.59 105.83 -127.94
C GLU A 357 97.06 105.57 -129.37
N GLY A 358 95.83 105.94 -129.69
CA GLY A 358 95.22 105.71 -131.01
C GLY A 358 94.59 106.93 -131.70
N ASP A 359 95.29 108.07 -131.75
CA ASP A 359 95.03 109.16 -132.71
C ASP A 359 96.00 108.99 -133.90
N LEU A 360 95.47 108.85 -135.14
CA LEU A 360 96.04 109.33 -136.44
C LEU A 360 95.21 108.87 -137.65
#